data_AF-A0AAE1CZG2-F1
#
_entry.id   AF-A0AAE1CZG2-F1
#
_cell.length_a   1.000
_cell.length_b   1.000
_cell.length_c   1.000
_cell.angle_alpha   90.00
_cell.angle_beta   90.00
_cell.angle_gamma   90.00
#
_symmetry.space_group_name_H-M   'P 1'
#
loop_
_entity.id
_entity.type
_entity.pdbx_description
1 polymer ?
#
loop_
_entity_poly.entity_id
_entity_poly.type
_entity_poly.pdbx_seq_one_letter_code
_entity_poly.pdbx_strand_id
1 'polypeptide(L)'
;MSQSLREETLKLLHLGHFGIERTNQLARTIVYWPGIDKDIHDLCKSCDSYCEHQNNPPKAPVHRSMFPEKPWSQINIDHAINFMGSNWMIIVDAFSKYPCIHLTQSPSTKSTIEPR
;
A
#
# COMPACT_ATOMS: atom_id res chain seq x y z
N MET A 1 -26.27 -31.95 -6.98
CA MET A 1 -26.79 -30.59 -6.79
C MET A 1 -27.04 -29.95 -8.15
N SER A 2 -28.26 -29.48 -8.43
CA SER A 2 -28.60 -28.78 -9.67
C SER A 2 -27.83 -27.46 -9.79
N GLN A 3 -27.66 -26.96 -11.02
CA GLN A 3 -26.94 -25.71 -11.26
C GLN A 3 -27.58 -24.52 -10.51
N SER A 4 -28.91 -24.43 -10.55
CA SER A 4 -29.69 -23.40 -9.87
C SER A 4 -29.44 -23.35 -8.35
N LEU A 5 -29.37 -24.52 -7.71
CA LEU A 5 -29.17 -24.62 -6.27
C LEU A 5 -27.73 -24.23 -5.87
N ARG A 6 -26.74 -24.48 -6.73
CA ARG A 6 -25.34 -24.05 -6.50
C ARG A 6 -25.24 -22.53 -6.50
N GLU A 7 -25.88 -21.86 -7.47
CA GLU A 7 -25.89 -20.41 -7.58
C GLU A 7 -26.54 -19.74 -6.35
N GLU A 8 -27.66 -20.28 -5.88
CA GLU A 8 -28.33 -19.80 -4.67
C GLU A 8 -27.45 -19.99 -3.43
N THR A 9 -26.85 -21.17 -3.29
CA THR A 9 -25.93 -21.48 -2.18
C THR A 9 -24.71 -20.55 -2.17
N LEU A 10 -24.12 -20.28 -3.32
CA LEU A 10 -22.98 -19.36 -3.48
C LEU A 10 -23.33 -17.94 -3.03
N LYS A 11 -24.52 -17.45 -3.39
CA LYS A 11 -25.02 -16.15 -2.90
C LYS A 11 -25.13 -16.12 -1.38
N LEU A 12 -25.67 -17.18 -0.77
CA LEU A 12 -25.80 -17.29 0.69
C LEU A 12 -24.44 -17.31 1.40
N LEU A 13 -23.49 -18.08 0.87
CA LEU A 13 -22.12 -18.16 1.40
C LEU A 13 -21.39 -16.80 1.37
N HIS A 14 -21.71 -15.95 0.39
CA HIS A 14 -21.07 -14.66 0.18
C HIS A 14 -21.83 -13.46 0.79
N LEU A 15 -22.97 -13.64 1.46
CA LEU A 15 -23.73 -12.56 2.10
C LEU A 15 -22.89 -11.69 3.05
N GLY A 16 -21.90 -12.29 3.72
CA GLY A 16 -21.00 -11.57 4.62
C GLY A 16 -19.83 -10.86 3.95
N HIS A 17 -19.74 -10.85 2.61
CA HIS A 17 -18.61 -10.32 1.83
C HIS A 17 -17.24 -10.82 2.30
N PHE A 18 -17.20 -12.06 2.80
CA PHE A 18 -15.97 -12.67 3.27
C PHE A 18 -15.02 -12.95 2.10
N GLY A 19 -13.72 -12.83 2.38
CA GLY A 19 -12.68 -13.24 1.44
C GLY A 19 -12.71 -14.74 1.15
N ILE A 20 -12.03 -15.13 0.06
CA ILE A 20 -12.01 -16.49 -0.50
C ILE A 20 -11.80 -17.56 0.56
N GLU A 21 -10.81 -17.38 1.44
CA GLU A 21 -10.44 -18.38 2.44
C GLU A 21 -11.57 -18.65 3.45
N ARG A 22 -12.18 -17.59 4.00
CA ARG A 22 -13.27 -17.73 4.97
C ARG A 22 -14.54 -18.29 4.32
N THR A 23 -14.84 -17.89 3.09
CA THR A 23 -15.96 -18.44 2.32
C THR A 23 -15.75 -19.93 2.02
N ASN A 24 -14.54 -20.35 1.66
CA ASN A 24 -14.19 -21.77 1.48
C ASN A 24 -14.32 -22.56 2.78
N GLN A 25 -13.86 -22.02 3.91
CA GLN A 25 -14.01 -22.67 5.22
C GLN A 25 -15.48 -22.87 5.58
N LEU A 26 -16.32 -21.87 5.34
CA LEU A 26 -17.77 -21.98 5.57
C LEU A 26 -18.41 -23.01 4.63
N ALA A 27 -18.07 -22.99 3.35
CA ALA A 27 -18.63 -23.95 2.39
C ALA A 27 -18.35 -25.40 2.79
N ARG A 28 -17.12 -25.69 3.23
CA ARG A 28 -16.67 -27.03 3.66
C ARG A 28 -17.45 -27.59 4.86
N THR A 29 -18.16 -26.77 5.63
CA THR A 29 -18.97 -27.26 6.76
C THR A 29 -20.40 -27.61 6.38
N ILE A 30 -20.91 -27.11 5.25
CA ILE A 30 -22.35 -27.21 4.92
C ILE A 30 -22.66 -27.80 3.54
N VAL A 31 -21.77 -27.71 2.55
CA VAL A 31 -22.06 -28.11 1.16
C VAL A 31 -20.84 -28.65 0.41
N TYR A 32 -21.08 -29.43 -0.65
CA TYR A 32 -20.03 -29.94 -1.53
C TYR A 32 -20.50 -30.13 -2.97
N TRP A 33 -19.65 -29.75 -3.93
CA TRP A 33 -19.71 -30.19 -5.32
C TRP A 33 -18.33 -30.07 -5.99
N PRO A 34 -18.07 -30.82 -7.09
CA PRO A 34 -16.84 -30.66 -7.86
C PRO A 34 -16.70 -29.24 -8.39
N GLY A 35 -15.59 -28.58 -8.09
CA GLY A 35 -15.29 -27.21 -8.53
C GLY A 35 -15.76 -26.10 -7.59
N ILE A 36 -16.35 -26.40 -6.42
CA ILE A 36 -16.85 -25.39 -5.48
C ILE A 36 -15.82 -24.31 -5.10
N ASP A 37 -14.56 -24.70 -4.87
CA ASP A 37 -13.49 -23.75 -4.52
C ASP A 37 -13.23 -22.74 -5.66
N LYS A 38 -13.39 -23.17 -6.92
CA LYS A 38 -13.28 -22.29 -8.10
C LYS A 38 -14.47 -21.36 -8.18
N ASP A 39 -15.68 -21.87 -7.99
CA ASP A 39 -16.90 -21.05 -8.03
C ASP A 39 -16.89 -19.97 -6.94
N ILE A 40 -16.42 -20.29 -5.73
CA ILE A 40 -16.23 -19.34 -4.62
C ILE A 40 -15.18 -18.29 -4.98
N HIS A 41 -14.04 -18.70 -5.54
CA HIS A 41 -13.00 -17.80 -5.96
C HIS A 41 -13.49 -16.80 -7.02
N ASP A 42 -14.21 -17.28 -8.03
CA ASP A 42 -14.74 -16.44 -9.11
C ASP A 42 -15.82 -15.48 -8.59
N LEU A 43 -16.69 -15.93 -7.67
CA LEU A 43 -17.66 -15.09 -6.98
C LEU A 43 -16.98 -13.98 -6.17
N CYS A 44 -16.03 -14.33 -5.30
CA CYS A 44 -15.32 -13.35 -4.48
C CYS A 44 -14.55 -12.34 -5.33
N LYS A 45 -13.95 -12.75 -6.47
CA LYS A 45 -13.27 -11.82 -7.39
C LYS A 45 -14.23 -10.85 -8.08
N SER A 46 -15.46 -11.26 -8.33
CA SER A 46 -16.50 -10.39 -8.91
C SER A 46 -17.11 -9.41 -7.90
N CYS A 47 -16.77 -9.53 -6.61
CA CYS A 47 -17.29 -8.66 -5.57
C CYS A 47 -16.45 -7.39 -5.40
N ASP A 48 -17.09 -6.22 -5.55
CA ASP A 48 -16.45 -4.92 -5.36
C ASP A 48 -15.87 -4.74 -3.96
N SER A 49 -16.58 -5.21 -2.93
CA SER A 49 -16.13 -5.12 -1.52
C SER A 49 -14.84 -5.93 -1.29
N TYR A 50 -14.69 -7.09 -1.93
CA TYR A 50 -13.45 -7.87 -1.84
C TYR A 50 -12.26 -7.15 -2.49
N CYS A 51 -12.49 -6.46 -3.62
CA CYS A 51 -11.47 -5.66 -4.30
C CYS A 51 -11.02 -4.46 -3.47
N GLU A 52 -11.94 -3.75 -2.80
CA GLU A 52 -11.60 -2.60 -1.95
C GLU A 52 -10.79 -2.98 -0.70
N HIS A 53 -11.06 -4.15 -0.12
CA HIS A 53 -10.40 -4.62 1.10
C HIS A 53 -9.20 -5.54 0.83
N GLN A 54 -8.78 -5.69 -0.43
CA GLN A 54 -7.56 -6.43 -0.74
C GLN A 54 -6.34 -5.67 -0.21
N ASN A 55 -5.78 -6.17 0.89
CA ASN A 55 -4.71 -5.54 1.67
C ASN A 55 -3.33 -5.46 0.99
N ASN A 56 -3.20 -5.69 -0.32
CA ASN A 56 -1.87 -5.76 -0.94
C ASN A 56 -1.90 -5.55 -2.46
N PRO A 57 -2.18 -4.33 -2.96
CA PRO A 57 -1.89 -4.03 -4.36
C PRO A 57 -0.41 -4.32 -4.63
N PRO A 58 -0.05 -4.85 -5.82
CA PRO A 58 1.35 -5.08 -6.17
C PRO A 58 2.13 -3.76 -6.02
N LYS A 59 3.28 -3.84 -5.33
CA LYS A 59 4.16 -2.68 -5.16
C LYS A 59 4.47 -2.11 -6.55
N ALA A 60 4.32 -0.80 -6.70
CA ALA A 60 4.71 -0.12 -7.92
C ALA A 60 6.17 -0.49 -8.27
N PRO A 61 6.50 -0.68 -9.57
CA PRO A 61 7.87 -0.94 -9.98
C PRO A 61 8.79 0.14 -9.41
N VAL A 62 9.91 -0.27 -8.81
CA VAL A 62 10.88 0.68 -8.27
C VAL A 62 11.48 1.45 -9.44
N HIS A 63 11.09 2.72 -9.57
CA HIS A 63 11.73 3.62 -10.52
C HIS A 63 13.14 3.92 -10.01
N ARG A 64 14.15 3.40 -10.70
CA ARG A 64 15.54 3.76 -10.42
C ARG A 64 15.77 5.18 -10.94
N SER A 65 15.84 6.14 -10.03
CA SER A 65 16.30 7.48 -10.34
C SER A 65 17.71 7.40 -10.92
N MET A 66 18.02 8.26 -11.90
CA MET A 66 19.36 8.34 -12.47
C MET A 66 20.36 8.70 -11.37
N PHE A 67 21.53 8.06 -11.38
CA PHE A 67 22.59 8.43 -10.45
C PHE A 67 23.11 9.83 -10.81
N PRO A 68 23.34 10.70 -9.83
CA PRO A 68 23.95 11.99 -10.09
C PRO A 68 25.39 11.79 -10.59
N GLU A 69 25.83 12.64 -11.53
CA GLU A 69 27.15 12.50 -12.16
C GLU A 69 28.23 13.34 -11.48
N LYS A 70 27.82 14.41 -10.77
CA LYS A 70 28.73 15.39 -10.16
C LYS A 70 28.23 15.85 -8.78
N PRO A 71 29.12 16.25 -7.86
CA PRO A 71 28.73 16.91 -6.61
C PRO A 71 27.79 18.09 -6.88
N TRP A 72 26.77 18.24 -6.05
CA TRP A 72 25.78 19.33 -6.09
C TRP A 72 24.88 19.36 -7.35
N SER A 73 24.92 18.33 -8.19
CA SER A 73 24.02 18.22 -9.35
C SER A 73 22.59 17.80 -8.98
N GLN A 74 22.43 17.11 -7.85
CA GLN A 74 21.16 16.71 -7.29
C GLN A 74 21.27 16.74 -5.76
N ILE A 75 20.29 17.34 -5.11
CA ILE A 75 20.22 17.43 -3.64
C ILE A 75 18.91 16.82 -3.16
N ASN A 76 18.97 16.12 -2.02
CA ASN A 76 17.80 15.67 -1.29
C ASN A 76 17.62 16.59 -0.08
N ILE A 77 16.45 17.18 0.06
CA ILE A 77 16.12 18.08 1.18
C ILE A 77 14.94 17.48 1.93
N ASP A 78 15.07 17.39 3.26
CA ASP A 78 13.97 16.96 4.13
C ASP A 78 14.02 17.67 5.49
N HIS A 79 12.92 17.61 6.24
CA HIS A 79 12.79 18.20 7.57
C HIS A 79 12.66 17.12 8.65
N ALA A 80 13.57 17.14 9.63
CA ALA A 80 13.41 16.41 10.87
C ALA A 80 12.67 17.29 11.89
N ILE A 81 11.36 17.09 11.99
CA ILE A 81 10.47 17.89 12.84
C ILE A 81 10.47 17.33 14.27
N ASN A 82 10.56 18.21 15.26
CA ASN A 82 10.56 17.87 16.69
C ASN A 82 11.60 16.81 17.08
N PHE A 83 12.72 16.75 16.35
CA PHE A 83 13.83 15.88 16.70
C PHE A 83 14.66 16.56 17.80
N MET A 84 14.72 15.91 18.97
CA MET A 84 15.33 16.47 20.18
C MET A 84 14.75 17.84 20.58
N GLY A 85 13.45 18.05 20.36
CA GLY A 85 12.76 19.29 20.71
C GLY A 85 13.07 20.47 19.77
N SER A 86 13.66 20.20 18.61
CA SER A 86 13.99 21.20 17.60
C SER A 86 13.60 20.73 16.20
N ASN A 87 13.46 21.67 15.27
CA ASN A 87 13.25 21.37 13.85
C ASN A 87 14.57 21.55 13.10
N TRP A 88 14.86 20.62 12.20
CA TRP A 88 16.10 20.61 11.44
C TRP A 88 15.79 20.44 9.96
N MET A 89 16.42 21.24 9.13
CA MET A 89 16.46 21.03 7.69
C MET A 89 17.76 20.31 7.34
N ILE A 90 17.61 19.17 6.67
CA ILE A 90 18.72 18.31 6.26
C ILE A 90 18.80 18.39 4.73
N ILE A 91 19.95 18.83 4.23
CA ILE A 91 20.28 18.88 2.81
C ILE A 91 21.40 17.88 2.57
N VAL A 92 21.21 16.95 1.65
CA VAL A 92 22.22 15.94 1.32
C VAL A 92 22.53 16.00 -0.17
N ASP A 93 23.81 16.18 -0.52
CA ASP A 93 24.26 16.01 -1.89
C ASP A 93 24.11 14.54 -2.31
N ALA A 94 23.35 14.28 -3.37
CA ALA A 94 23.04 12.93 -3.79
C ALA A 94 24.28 12.18 -4.33
N PHE A 95 25.30 12.90 -4.82
CA PHE A 95 26.54 12.31 -5.33
C PHE A 95 27.50 11.93 -4.21
N SER A 96 27.99 12.91 -3.45
CA SER A 96 29.01 12.73 -2.41
C SER A 96 28.44 12.19 -1.08
N LYS A 97 27.11 12.23 -0.91
CA LYS A 97 26.41 11.95 0.36
C LYS A 97 26.77 12.92 1.48
N TYR A 98 27.34 14.08 1.14
CA TYR A 98 27.71 15.10 2.11
C TYR A 98 26.46 15.79 2.70
N PRO A 99 26.29 15.82 4.05
CA PRO A 99 25.16 16.47 4.69
C PRO A 99 25.46 17.93 5.08
N CYS A 100 24.49 18.81 4.84
CA CYS A 100 24.39 20.16 5.37
C CYS A 100 23.13 20.25 6.24
N ILE A 101 23.28 20.65 7.50
CA ILE A 101 22.19 20.62 8.49
C ILE A 101 21.98 22.02 9.03
N HIS A 102 20.74 22.49 9.01
CA HIS A 102 20.34 23.81 9.50
C HIS A 102 19.25 23.68 10.55
N LEU A 103 19.36 24.45 11.62
CA LEU A 103 18.27 24.56 12.61
C LEU A 103 17.17 25.45 12.01
N THR A 104 15.92 24.99 12.05
CA THR A 104 14.78 25.76 11.56
C THR A 104 13.79 26.04 12.67
N GLN A 105 13.06 27.14 12.55
CA GLN A 105 11.97 27.45 13.48
C GLN A 105 10.74 26.59 13.19
N SER A 106 10.48 26.30 11.91
CA SER A 106 9.37 25.50 11.44
C SER A 106 9.68 24.87 10.07
N PRO A 107 8.97 23.82 9.65
CA PRO A 107 9.06 23.25 8.30
C PRO A 107 8.28 24.10 7.28
N SER A 108 8.39 25.43 7.38
CA SER A 108 7.71 26.36 6.48
C SER A 108 8.58 26.69 5.26
N THR A 109 7.94 27.02 4.15
CA THR A 109 8.64 27.49 2.94
C THR A 109 9.59 28.65 3.23
N LYS A 110 9.17 29.58 4.10
CA LYS A 110 10.00 30.71 4.52
C LYS A 110 11.31 30.24 5.18
N SER A 111 11.21 29.31 6.12
CA SER A 111 12.39 28.76 6.82
C SER A 111 13.29 27.92 5.91
N THR A 112 12.75 27.35 4.82
CA THR A 112 13.54 26.62 3.81
C THR A 112 14.33 27.57 2.90
N ILE A 113 13.76 28.72 2.53
CA ILE A 113 14.41 29.72 1.66
C ILE A 113 15.47 30.51 2.45
N GLU A 114 15.16 30.86 3.69
CA GLU A 114 16.02 31.65 4.58
C GLU A 114 16.32 30.84 5.86
N PRO A 115 17.13 29.78 5.77
CA PRO A 115 17.56 29.05 6.95
C PRO A 115 18.43 29.95 7.84
N ARG A 116 18.17 29.89 9.14
CA ARG A 116 18.81 30.75 10.14
C ARG A 116 20.20 30.24 10.53
#